data_AF-A0A4Q5ZM69-F1
#
_entry.id   AF-A0A4Q5ZM69-F1
#
_cell.length_a   1.000
_cell.length_b   1.000
_cell.length_c   1.000
_cell.angle_alpha   90.00
_cell.angle_beta   90.00
_cell.angle_gamma   90.00
#
_symmetry.space_group_name_H-M   'P 1'
#
loop_
_entity.id
_entity.type
_entity.pdbx_description
1 polymer ?
#
loop_
_entity_poly.entity_id
_entity_poly.type
_entity_poly.pdbx_seq_one_letter_code
_entity_poly.pdbx_strand_id
1 'polypeptide(L)'
;FKGLLAKKRTVVKTLLMDQKLMRGIGNSYADEILYHAAVSPFSIANALPEKAVTKLFKSIRAVLEKAIKEIAEANGDELTGELKDFMQIHSPKLKVTAKGETVKTEKIGGRTTYYTDTQELFN
;
A
#
# COMPACT_ATOMS: atom_id res chain seq x y z
N PHE A 1 -13.03 4.41 -9.04
CA PHE A 1 -11.58 4.50 -8.72
C PHE A 1 -10.82 5.45 -9.65
N LYS A 2 -10.68 5.17 -10.96
CA LYS A 2 -9.96 6.05 -11.93
C LYS A 2 -10.36 7.53 -11.86
N GLY A 3 -11.66 7.82 -11.92
CA GLY A 3 -12.17 9.20 -11.85
C GLY A 3 -11.92 9.93 -10.53
N LEU A 4 -11.70 9.19 -9.42
CA LEU A 4 -11.30 9.77 -8.14
C LEU A 4 -9.83 10.23 -8.18
N LEU A 5 -8.93 9.37 -8.68
CA LEU A 5 -7.49 9.67 -8.77
C LEU A 5 -7.21 10.85 -9.71
N ALA A 6 -7.87 10.88 -10.88
CA ALA A 6 -7.65 11.89 -11.92
C ALA A 6 -7.90 13.34 -11.44
N LYS A 7 -8.66 13.54 -10.36
CA LYS A 7 -9.00 14.86 -9.81
C LYS A 7 -8.09 15.29 -8.65
N LYS A 8 -7.07 14.50 -8.29
CA LYS A 8 -6.29 14.69 -7.06
C LYS A 8 -4.81 14.89 -7.38
N ARG A 9 -4.28 16.05 -7.01
CA ARG A 9 -2.83 16.38 -7.11
C ARG A 9 -2.03 15.99 -5.87
N THR A 10 -2.65 15.27 -4.94
CA THR A 10 -1.99 14.77 -3.72
C THR A 10 -1.21 13.50 -4.04
N VAL A 11 -0.17 13.21 -3.24
CA VAL A 11 0.51 11.92 -3.32
C VAL A 11 -0.47 10.77 -3.10
N VAL A 12 -0.29 9.69 -3.86
CA VAL A 12 -1.22 8.56 -3.93
C VAL A 12 -1.38 7.89 -2.56
N LYS A 13 -0.31 7.76 -1.78
CA LYS A 13 -0.36 7.15 -0.44
C LYS A 13 -1.33 7.88 0.49
N THR A 14 -1.25 9.21 0.53
CA THR A 14 -2.17 10.04 1.34
C THR A 14 -3.62 9.82 0.93
N LEU A 15 -3.88 9.70 -0.37
CA LEU A 15 -5.23 9.45 -0.87
C LEU A 15 -5.75 8.05 -0.51
N LEU A 16 -4.88 7.03 -0.56
CA LEU A 16 -5.24 5.67 -0.14
C LEU A 16 -5.65 5.63 1.34
N MET A 17 -5.03 6.47 2.17
CA MET A 17 -5.25 6.50 3.61
C MET A 17 -6.38 7.45 4.05
N ASP A 18 -6.98 8.19 3.12
CA ASP A 18 -8.10 9.09 3.40
C ASP A 18 -9.36 8.27 3.72
N GLN A 19 -9.74 8.24 4.99
CA GLN A 19 -10.89 7.47 5.48
C GLN A 19 -12.25 7.97 4.96
N LYS A 20 -12.32 9.18 4.38
CA LYS A 20 -13.52 9.65 3.68
C LYS A 20 -13.66 9.03 2.29
N LEU A 21 -12.54 8.60 1.69
CA LEU A 21 -12.49 8.03 0.36
C LEU A 21 -12.38 6.50 0.40
N MET A 22 -11.49 5.98 1.23
CA MET A 22 -11.22 4.54 1.37
C MET A 22 -11.09 4.16 2.85
N ARG A 23 -12.19 3.65 3.40
CA ARG A 23 -12.22 3.13 4.76
C ARG A 23 -11.43 1.83 4.86
N GLY A 24 -10.71 1.65 5.96
CA GLY A 24 -9.98 0.42 6.27
C GLY A 24 -8.57 0.33 5.69
N ILE A 25 -8.19 1.21 4.75
CA ILE A 25 -6.81 1.29 4.28
C ILE A 25 -6.02 2.22 5.22
N GLY A 26 -5.26 1.61 6.12
CA GLY A 26 -4.33 2.28 7.02
C GLY A 26 -2.93 2.43 6.43
N ASN A 27 -1.98 2.90 7.24
CA ASN A 27 -0.60 3.13 6.82
C ASN A 27 0.09 1.86 6.29
N SER A 28 -0.11 0.73 6.98
CA SER A 28 0.51 -0.55 6.63
C SER A 28 -0.02 -1.09 5.32
N TYR A 29 -1.34 -1.16 5.17
CA TYR A 29 -1.96 -1.58 3.92
C TYR A 29 -1.62 -0.66 2.75
N ALA A 30 -1.49 0.65 2.96
CA ALA A 30 -1.08 1.55 1.90
C ALA A 30 0.33 1.22 1.38
N ASP A 31 1.28 0.91 2.26
CA ASP A 31 2.62 0.47 1.86
C ASP A 31 2.57 -0.85 1.08
N GLU A 32 1.86 -1.85 1.60
CA GLU A 32 1.72 -3.15 0.94
C GLU A 32 1.08 -3.05 -0.46
N ILE A 33 0.01 -2.27 -0.57
CA ILE A 33 -0.72 -2.06 -1.83
C ILE A 33 0.18 -1.39 -2.87
N LEU A 34 0.92 -0.36 -2.46
CA LEU A 34 1.80 0.40 -3.35
C LEU A 34 3.03 -0.41 -3.77
N TYR A 35 3.61 -1.18 -2.85
CA TYR A 35 4.68 -2.12 -3.15
C TYR A 35 4.21 -3.21 -4.10
N HIS A 36 3.06 -3.85 -3.84
CA HIS A 36 2.48 -4.85 -4.74
C HIS A 36 2.15 -4.25 -6.13
N ALA A 37 1.70 -3.00 -6.20
CA ALA A 37 1.45 -2.29 -7.44
C ALA A 37 2.73 -1.82 -8.16
N ALA A 38 3.90 -1.91 -7.53
CA ALA A 38 5.14 -1.25 -7.96
C ALA A 38 4.95 0.26 -8.27
N VAL A 39 4.13 0.93 -7.47
CA VAL A 39 3.88 2.38 -7.57
C VAL A 39 4.53 3.05 -6.38
N SER A 40 5.36 4.06 -6.62
CA SER A 40 6.03 4.79 -5.54
C SER A 40 5.00 5.52 -4.67
N PRO A 41 5.13 5.51 -3.33
CA PRO A 41 4.19 6.19 -2.45
C PRO A 41 4.19 7.72 -2.61
N PHE A 42 5.23 8.27 -3.25
CA PHE A 42 5.38 9.69 -3.58
C PHE A 42 4.75 10.07 -4.91
N SER A 43 4.21 9.11 -5.67
CA SER A 43 3.57 9.40 -6.95
C SER A 43 2.36 10.30 -6.77
N ILE A 44 2.17 11.26 -7.68
CA ILE A 44 1.01 12.14 -7.69
C ILE A 44 -0.20 11.40 -8.26
N ALA A 45 -1.32 11.38 -7.53
CA ALA A 45 -2.47 10.54 -7.86
C ALA A 45 -3.02 10.75 -9.28
N ASN A 46 -3.06 11.98 -9.78
CA ASN A 46 -3.51 12.29 -11.13
C ASN A 46 -2.44 12.15 -12.23
N ALA A 47 -1.19 11.88 -11.86
CA ALA A 47 -0.11 11.58 -12.81
C ALA A 47 -0.03 10.09 -13.17
N LEU A 48 -0.73 9.21 -12.44
CA LEU A 48 -0.73 7.77 -12.72
C LEU A 48 -1.35 7.47 -14.09
N PRO A 49 -0.62 6.78 -15.00
CA PRO A 49 -1.20 6.34 -16.26
C PRO A 49 -2.25 5.26 -16.03
N GLU A 50 -3.13 5.05 -17.00
CA GLU A 50 -4.24 4.09 -16.91
C GLU A 50 -3.80 2.67 -16.55
N LYS A 51 -2.63 2.24 -17.06
CA LYS A 51 -2.03 0.95 -16.72
C LYS A 51 -1.70 0.87 -15.22
N ALA A 52 -1.08 1.91 -14.66
CA ALA A 52 -0.74 1.98 -13.23
C ALA A 52 -1.99 2.05 -12.36
N VAL A 53 -3.01 2.83 -12.75
CA VAL A 53 -4.30 2.88 -12.04
C VAL A 53 -4.98 1.51 -12.00
N THR A 54 -4.97 0.78 -13.11
CA THR A 54 -5.54 -0.57 -13.19
C THR A 54 -4.78 -1.54 -12.30
N LYS A 55 -3.44 -1.49 -12.33
CA LYS A 55 -2.58 -2.31 -11.47
C LYS A 55 -2.82 -2.01 -9.99
N LEU A 56 -2.88 -0.73 -9.63
CA LEU A 56 -3.16 -0.28 -8.27
C LEU A 56 -4.51 -0.80 -7.77
N PHE A 57 -5.57 -0.71 -8.58
CA PHE A 57 -6.88 -1.23 -8.21
C PHE A 57 -6.87 -2.75 -7.97
N LYS A 58 -6.18 -3.52 -8.83
CA LYS A 58 -5.99 -4.96 -8.63
C LYS A 58 -5.19 -5.27 -7.37
N SER A 59 -4.13 -4.50 -7.09
CA SER A 59 -3.32 -4.64 -5.88
C SER A 59 -4.11 -4.37 -4.61
N ILE A 60 -4.98 -3.35 -4.59
CA ILE A 60 -5.87 -3.08 -3.44
C ILE A 60 -6.66 -4.34 -3.09
N ARG A 61 -7.31 -4.96 -4.09
CA ARG A 61 -8.11 -6.16 -3.88
C ARG A 61 -7.24 -7.34 -3.43
N ALA A 62 -6.17 -7.63 -4.15
CA ALA A 62 -5.32 -8.78 -3.86
C ALA A 62 -4.72 -8.73 -2.44
N VAL A 63 -4.24 -7.57 -2.01
CA VAL A 63 -3.66 -7.40 -0.67
C VAL A 63 -4.71 -7.54 0.42
N LEU A 64 -5.89 -6.92 0.26
CA LEU A 64 -6.96 -7.00 1.26
C LEU A 64 -7.60 -8.39 1.31
N GLU A 65 -7.83 -9.04 0.17
CA GLU A 65 -8.35 -10.41 0.10
C GLU A 65 -7.37 -11.40 0.77
N LYS A 66 -6.06 -11.24 0.54
CA LYS A 66 -5.02 -12.02 1.24
C LYS A 66 -5.08 -11.79 2.75
N ALA A 67 -5.14 -10.54 3.18
CA ALA A 67 -5.21 -10.19 4.59
C ALA A 67 -6.44 -10.78 5.29
N ILE A 68 -7.62 -10.68 4.67
CA ILE A 68 -8.87 -11.27 5.19
C ILE A 68 -8.72 -12.78 5.35
N LYS A 69 -8.15 -13.46 4.34
CA LYS A 69 -7.94 -14.90 4.39
C LYS A 69 -6.99 -15.30 5.53
N GLU A 70 -5.82 -14.67 5.62
CA GLU A 70 -4.84 -15.03 6.64
C GLU A 70 -5.32 -14.70 8.06
N ILE A 71 -6.05 -13.61 8.24
CA ILE A 71 -6.68 -13.30 9.52
C ILE A 71 -7.72 -14.37 9.86
N ALA A 72 -8.61 -14.75 8.94
CA ALA A 72 -9.61 -15.79 9.20
C ALA A 72 -8.97 -17.15 9.54
N GLU A 73 -7.87 -17.51 8.88
CA GLU A 73 -7.12 -18.75 9.15
C GLU A 73 -6.42 -18.74 10.51
N ALA A 74 -5.83 -17.61 10.91
CA ALA A 74 -5.07 -17.52 12.16
C ALA A 74 -5.95 -17.36 13.41
N ASN A 75 -7.10 -16.71 13.27
CA ASN A 75 -7.91 -16.27 14.40
C ASN A 75 -9.22 -17.05 14.59
N GLY A 76 -9.64 -17.88 13.63
CA GLY A 76 -11.00 -18.44 13.67
C GLY A 76 -12.04 -17.31 13.78
N ASP A 77 -12.95 -17.39 14.78
CA ASP A 77 -13.94 -16.35 15.09
C ASP A 77 -13.41 -15.23 16.03
N GLU A 78 -12.18 -15.33 16.55
CA GLU A 78 -11.64 -14.42 17.57
C GLU A 78 -10.55 -13.50 17.02
N LEU A 79 -10.88 -12.22 16.78
CA LEU A 79 -9.92 -11.20 16.32
C LEU A 79 -8.89 -10.84 17.41
N THR A 80 -7.90 -11.70 17.64
CA THR A 80 -6.78 -11.42 18.57
C THR A 80 -5.53 -10.97 17.81
N GLY A 81 -4.97 -9.83 18.21
CA GLY A 81 -3.69 -9.31 17.70
C GLY A 81 -3.73 -8.67 16.30
N GLU A 82 -2.76 -7.79 16.03
CA GLU A 82 -2.49 -7.31 14.67
C GLU A 82 -1.69 -8.38 13.92
N LEU A 83 -2.35 -9.21 13.12
CA LEU A 83 -1.67 -10.18 12.26
C LEU A 83 -0.83 -9.40 11.23
N LYS A 84 0.50 -9.53 11.31
CA LYS A 84 1.45 -8.83 10.44
C LYS A 84 2.34 -9.77 9.62
N ASP A 85 2.22 -11.06 9.82
CA ASP A 85 3.11 -12.06 9.22
C ASP A 85 3.01 -12.10 7.69
N PHE A 86 1.87 -11.69 7.13
CA PHE A 86 1.65 -11.62 5.68
C PHE A 86 2.21 -10.36 5.00
N MET A 87 2.65 -9.37 5.79
CA MET A 87 3.15 -8.08 5.30
C MET A 87 4.51 -8.27 4.63
N GLN A 88 4.66 -7.77 3.41
CA GLN A 88 5.86 -7.95 2.60
C GLN A 88 6.85 -6.79 2.72
N ILE A 89 6.38 -5.59 3.05
CA ILE A 89 7.20 -4.38 3.06
C ILE A 89 7.09 -3.59 4.37
N HIS A 90 5.93 -3.61 5.03
CA HIS A 90 5.66 -2.74 6.17
C HIS A 90 6.22 -3.30 7.49
N SER A 91 7.54 -3.14 7.70
CA SER A 91 8.19 -3.58 8.94
C SER A 91 9.43 -2.75 9.28
N PRO A 92 9.58 -2.28 10.53
CA PRO A 92 10.79 -1.55 10.96
C PRO A 92 12.06 -2.40 10.95
N LYS A 93 11.91 -3.73 11.00
CA LYS A 93 13.03 -4.68 11.01
C LYS A 93 13.44 -5.12 9.60
N LEU A 94 12.61 -4.90 8.59
CA LEU A 94 12.88 -5.33 7.23
C LEU A 94 13.86 -4.36 6.55
N LYS A 95 15.00 -4.88 6.10
CA LYS A 95 16.03 -4.12 5.38
C LYS A 95 16.10 -4.47 3.90
N VAL A 96 15.73 -5.70 3.56
CA VAL A 96 15.72 -6.22 2.19
C VAL A 96 14.45 -7.03 2.01
N THR A 97 13.74 -6.86 0.89
CA THR A 97 12.53 -7.63 0.57
C THR A 97 12.87 -9.07 0.20
N ALA A 98 11.87 -9.95 0.14
CA ALA A 98 12.06 -11.32 -0.37
C ALA A 98 12.57 -11.38 -1.83
N LYS A 99 12.46 -10.27 -2.58
CA LYS A 99 12.98 -10.13 -3.95
C LYS A 99 14.41 -9.58 -4.00
N GLY A 100 15.04 -9.30 -2.87
CA GLY A 100 16.39 -8.74 -2.80
C GLY A 100 16.45 -7.22 -2.92
N GLU A 101 15.34 -6.51 -2.75
CA GLU A 101 15.28 -5.05 -2.90
C GLU A 101 15.54 -4.36 -1.56
N THR A 102 16.40 -3.34 -1.54
CA THR A 102 16.64 -2.55 -0.32
C THR A 102 15.38 -1.77 0.08
N VAL A 103 14.95 -1.97 1.33
CA VAL A 103 13.82 -1.25 1.92
C VAL A 103 14.28 0.11 2.42
N LYS A 104 13.60 1.15 1.95
CA LYS A 104 13.79 2.53 2.36
C LYS A 104 12.64 2.98 3.24
N THR A 105 12.90 4.02 4.03
CA THR A 105 11.90 4.65 4.89
C THR A 105 11.90 6.16 4.74
N GLU A 106 10.70 6.73 4.68
CA GLU A 106 10.49 8.19 4.76
C GLU A 106 9.17 8.49 5.50
N LYS A 107 8.86 9.78 5.73
CA LYS A 107 7.60 10.19 6.33
C LYS A 107 6.67 10.81 5.29
N ILE A 108 5.45 10.28 5.19
CA ILE A 108 4.35 10.89 4.43
C ILE A 108 3.22 11.18 5.41
N GLY A 109 2.81 12.45 5.52
CA GLY A 109 1.76 12.86 6.47
C GLY A 109 2.10 12.51 7.93
N GLY A 110 3.38 12.59 8.30
CA GLY A 110 3.87 12.24 9.64
C GLY A 110 4.00 10.74 9.92
N ARG A 111 3.56 9.86 9.00
CA ARG A 111 3.62 8.41 9.17
C ARG A 111 4.82 7.80 8.42
N THR A 112 5.53 6.90 9.09
CA THR A 112 6.64 6.14 8.47
C THR A 112 6.10 5.31 7.31
N THR A 113 6.77 5.42 6.17
CA THR A 113 6.42 4.81 4.89
C THR A 113 7.57 3.89 4.49
N TYR A 114 7.27 2.64 4.21
CA TYR A 114 8.24 1.65 3.76
C TYR A 114 8.07 1.41 2.26
N TYR A 115 9.16 1.47 1.50
CA TYR A 115 9.13 1.36 0.04
C TYR A 115 10.48 0.94 -0.51
N THR A 116 10.57 0.70 -1.82
CA THR A 116 11.79 0.36 -2.54
C THR A 116 12.00 1.28 -3.74
N ASP A 117 13.24 1.43 -4.22
CA ASP A 117 13.55 2.21 -5.44
C ASP A 117 13.05 1.53 -6.73
N THR A 118 12.65 0.27 -6.64
CA THR A 118 12.06 -0.48 -7.77
C THR A 118 10.63 -0.07 -8.08
N GLN A 119 9.98 0.70 -7.19
CA GLN A 119 8.65 1.24 -7.42
C GLN A 119 8.70 2.48 -8.32
N GLU A 120 7.84 2.53 -9.34
CA GLU A 120 7.84 3.59 -10.34
C GLU A 120 7.22 4.88 -9.78
N LEU A 121 7.91 6.00 -9.96
CA LEU A 121 7.45 7.33 -9.56
C LEU A 121 6.75 8.03 -10.73
N PHE A 122 5.51 8.48 -10.50
CA PHE A 122 4.74 9.28 -11.45
C PHE A 122 4.52 10.70 -10.89
N ASN A 123 4.92 11.74 -11.62
CA ASN A 123 4.83 13.14 -11.18
C ASN A 123 4.23 14.07 -12.24
#